data_AF-F0UDW8-F1
#
_entry.id   AF-F0UDW8-F1
#
_cell.length_a   1.000
_cell.length_b   1.000
_cell.length_c   1.000
_cell.angle_alpha   90.00
_cell.angle_beta   90.00
_cell.angle_gamma   90.00
#
_symmetry.space_group_name_H-M   'P 1'
#
loop_
_entity.id
_entity.type
_entity.pdbx_description
1 polymer ?
#
loop_
_entity_poly.entity_id
_entity_poly.type
_entity_poly.pdbx_seq_one_letter_code
_entity_poly.pdbx_strand_id
1 'polypeptide(L)'
;MERNGIYVILSVNSTEYHWGVYITGADLLQAGVVHHANNNTGCWSYERKYTDRLVRSKMLALALRVGTVPLAQGHARIDHILSDPTSLDVSKIGSGLGPAFELGPE
;
A
#
# COMPACT_ATOMS: atom_id res chain seq x y z
N MET A 1 5.34 -8.99 12.50
CA MET A 1 4.02 -8.84 11.85
C MET A 1 3.35 -10.21 11.78
N GLU A 2 2.03 -10.25 11.79
CA GLU A 2 1.24 -11.49 11.87
C GLU A 2 0.81 -12.01 10.50
N ARG A 3 0.54 -13.32 10.39
CA ARG A 3 0.06 -13.94 9.14
C ARG A 3 -1.21 -13.26 8.64
N ASN A 4 -1.31 -13.13 7.32
CA ASN A 4 -2.45 -12.50 6.67
C ASN A 4 -2.81 -11.09 7.19
N GLY A 5 -1.92 -10.39 7.88
CA GLY A 5 -2.18 -9.03 8.33
C GLY A 5 -2.09 -8.02 7.19
N ILE A 6 -2.97 -7.01 7.24
CA ILE A 6 -2.92 -5.81 6.42
C ILE A 6 -2.42 -4.68 7.32
N TYR A 7 -1.34 -4.02 6.90
CA TYR A 7 -0.68 -2.98 7.66
C TYR A 7 -0.57 -1.71 6.83
N VAL A 8 -0.86 -0.55 7.43
CA VAL A 8 -0.35 0.73 6.94
C VAL A 8 1.03 0.92 7.54
N ILE A 9 2.03 1.15 6.69
CA ILE A 9 3.42 1.31 7.09
C ILE A 9 3.90 2.72 6.82
N LEU A 10 4.77 3.23 7.68
CA LEU A 10 5.51 4.47 7.48
C LEU A 10 7.00 4.14 7.53
N SER A 11 7.70 4.44 6.44
CA SER A 11 9.15 4.32 6.33
C SER A 11 9.77 5.70 6.24
N VAL A 12 10.92 5.89 6.88
CA VAL A 12 11.68 7.13 6.89
C VAL A 12 12.84 6.97 5.94
N ASN A 13 13.06 7.91 5.04
CA ASN A 13 14.30 8.05 4.28
C ASN A 13 15.10 9.27 4.80
N SER A 14 16.28 9.57 4.24
CA SER A 14 17.12 10.68 4.72
C SER A 14 16.48 12.07 4.65
N THR A 15 15.41 12.25 3.87
CA THR A 15 14.81 13.54 3.55
C THR A 15 13.27 13.56 3.62
N GLU A 16 12.61 12.40 3.65
CA GLU A 16 11.17 12.26 3.43
C GLU A 16 10.59 11.03 4.15
N TYR A 17 9.28 11.05 4.36
CA TYR A 17 8.50 9.92 4.85
C TYR A 17 7.72 9.29 3.69
N HIS A 18 7.75 7.96 3.61
CA HIS A 18 6.96 7.18 2.66
C HIS A 18 5.97 6.31 3.39
N TRP A 19 4.70 6.40 3.02
CA TRP A 19 3.66 5.50 3.53
C TRP A 19 3.37 4.41 2.50
N GLY A 20 2.87 3.26 2.92
CA GLY A 20 2.41 2.21 2.01
C GLY A 20 1.48 1.22 2.71
N VAL A 21 0.90 0.30 1.93
CA VAL A 21 0.13 -0.82 2.47
C VAL A 21 0.97 -2.09 2.36
N TYR A 22 1.28 -2.71 3.49
CA TYR A 22 1.96 -3.99 3.53
C TYR A 22 1.00 -5.12 3.89
N ILE A 23 1.05 -6.19 3.10
CA ILE A 23 0.25 -7.39 3.29
C ILE A 23 1.19 -8.56 3.48
N THR A 24 1.16 -9.16 4.67
CA THR A 24 1.93 -10.38 4.93
C THR A 24 1.29 -11.55 4.21
N GLY A 25 2.09 -12.48 3.68
CA GLY A 25 1.61 -13.74 3.12
C GLY A 25 0.87 -14.63 4.14
N ALA A 26 0.27 -15.71 3.62
CA ALA A 26 -0.32 -16.76 4.45
C ALA A 26 0.73 -17.51 5.29
N ASP A 27 1.98 -17.54 4.82
CA ASP A 27 3.14 -17.98 5.57
C ASP A 27 4.07 -16.79 5.89
N LEU A 28 4.55 -16.71 7.13
CA LEU A 28 5.50 -15.67 7.57
C LEU A 28 6.92 -15.91 7.03
N LEU A 29 7.19 -17.13 6.54
CA LEU A 29 8.43 -17.46 5.85
C LEU A 29 8.41 -17.01 4.38
N GLN A 30 7.24 -16.67 3.84
CA GLN A 30 7.11 -16.11 2.50
C GLN A 30 7.17 -14.58 2.54
N ALA A 31 7.77 -14.00 1.49
CA ALA A 31 7.80 -12.55 1.31
C ALA A 31 6.37 -11.97 1.33
N GLY A 32 6.17 -10.89 2.08
CA GLY A 32 4.95 -10.08 1.99
C GLY A 32 4.99 -9.13 0.81
N VAL A 33 3.90 -8.40 0.58
CA VAL A 33 3.76 -7.47 -0.54
C VAL A 33 3.58 -6.06 0.01
N VAL A 34 4.39 -5.13 -0.46
CA VAL A 34 4.19 -3.69 -0.26
C VAL A 34 3.50 -3.14 -1.52
N HIS A 35 2.38 -2.48 -1.30
CA HIS A 35 1.65 -1.66 -2.27
C HIS A 35 1.94 -0.19 -1.96
N HIS A 36 2.41 0.54 -2.96
CA HIS A 36 2.90 1.91 -2.80
C HIS A 36 2.49 2.74 -4.01
N ALA A 37 2.10 3.99 -3.79
CA ALA A 37 2.03 4.97 -4.85
C ALA A 37 3.37 5.71 -4.88
N ASN A 38 4.07 5.71 -6.01
CA ASN A 38 5.33 6.44 -6.17
C ASN A 38 5.20 7.47 -7.29
N ASN A 39 5.97 8.55 -7.22
CA ASN A 39 6.00 9.63 -8.21
C ASN A 39 7.40 9.82 -8.80
N ASN A 40 8.25 8.79 -8.77
CA ASN A 40 9.67 8.88 -9.15
C ASN A 40 9.87 9.30 -10.62
N THR A 41 8.87 9.10 -11.47
CA THR A 41 8.89 9.45 -12.91
C THR A 41 8.14 10.76 -13.22
N GLY A 42 7.76 11.53 -12.20
CA GLY A 42 7.00 12.78 -12.35
C GLY A 42 5.48 12.60 -12.39
N CYS A 43 4.97 11.37 -12.45
CA CYS A 43 3.54 11.04 -12.33
C CYS A 43 3.32 10.00 -11.25
N TRP A 44 2.19 10.07 -10.54
CA TRP A 44 1.82 9.03 -9.56
C TRP A 44 1.53 7.71 -10.28
N SER A 45 2.23 6.67 -9.84
CA SER A 45 2.08 5.31 -10.37
C SER A 45 2.00 4.30 -9.23
N TYR A 46 1.19 3.26 -9.46
CA TYR A 46 1.13 2.11 -8.57
C TYR A 46 2.40 1.27 -8.68
N GLU A 47 2.94 0.90 -7.54
CA GLU A 47 4.08 -0.01 -7.42
C GLU A 47 3.77 -1.14 -6.45
N ARG A 48 4.13 -2.36 -6.88
CA ARG A 48 4.04 -3.57 -6.08
C ARG A 48 5.43 -4.16 -5.86
N LYS A 49 5.82 -4.32 -4.60
CA LYS A 49 7.13 -4.86 -4.20
C LYS A 49 6.95 -6.08 -3.31
N TYR A 50 7.50 -7.22 -3.71
CA TYR A 50 7.62 -8.39 -2.83
C TYR A 50 8.82 -8.21 -1.90
N THR A 51 8.64 -8.45 -0.60
CA THR A 51 9.71 -8.30 0.39
C THR A 51 9.53 -9.22 1.61
N ASP A 52 10.63 -9.84 2.01
CA ASP A 52 10.79 -10.57 3.26
C ASP A 52 11.53 -9.73 4.33
N ARG A 53 11.99 -8.52 3.98
CA ARG A 53 12.89 -7.71 4.81
C ARG A 53 12.24 -6.55 5.52
N LEU A 54 10.96 -6.26 5.27
CA LEU A 54 10.31 -5.05 5.79
C LEU A 54 10.43 -4.93 7.33
N VAL A 55 10.16 -6.02 8.05
CA VAL A 55 10.27 -6.07 9.52
C VAL A 55 11.72 -5.88 10.00
N ARG A 56 12.70 -6.17 9.16
CA ARG A 56 14.14 -6.01 9.44
C ARG A 56 14.68 -4.66 8.97
N SER A 57 13.86 -3.83 8.33
CA SER A 57 14.27 -2.54 7.80
C SER A 57 14.52 -1.56 8.95
N LYS A 58 15.72 -0.98 9.00
CA LYS A 58 16.04 0.13 9.93
C LYS A 58 15.29 1.41 9.60
N MET A 59 14.62 1.45 8.44
CA MET A 59 13.87 2.60 7.95
C MET A 59 12.38 2.51 8.31
N LEU A 60 11.89 1.38 8.82
CA LEU A 60 10.50 1.24 9.24
C LEU A 60 10.28 1.98 10.57
N ALA A 61 9.51 3.08 10.54
CA ALA A 61 9.17 3.82 11.75
C ALA A 61 7.84 3.38 12.37
N LEU A 62 6.85 3.01 11.55
CA LEU A 62 5.53 2.59 12.01
C LEU A 62 4.99 1.45 11.16
N ALA A 63 4.30 0.51 11.82
CA ALA A 63 3.42 -0.44 11.18
C ALA A 63 2.13 -0.57 12.00
N LEU A 64 1.04 -0.02 11.48
CA LEU A 64 -0.28 -0.09 12.09
C LEU A 64 -1.09 -1.19 11.41
N ARG A 65 -1.50 -2.21 12.16
CA ARG A 65 -2.42 -3.23 11.63
C ARG A 65 -3.80 -2.61 11.45
N VAL A 66 -4.35 -2.72 10.25
CA VAL A 66 -5.69 -2.20 9.91
C VAL A 66 -6.67 -3.31 9.52
N GLY A 67 -6.19 -4.55 9.35
CA GLY A 67 -7.06 -5.67 9.05
C GLY A 67 -6.32 -6.99 8.88
N THR A 68 -7.07 -7.96 8.35
CA THR A 68 -6.59 -9.30 8.03
C THR A 68 -7.21 -9.79 6.73
N VAL A 69 -6.47 -10.62 6.00
CA VAL A 69 -6.94 -11.32 4.81
C VAL A 69 -7.47 -12.70 5.22
N PRO A 70 -8.79 -12.92 5.30
CA PRO A 70 -9.35 -14.12 5.93
C PRO A 70 -9.20 -15.38 5.06
N LEU A 71 -9.01 -15.23 3.75
CA LEU A 71 -8.97 -16.32 2.77
C LEU A 71 -7.76 -16.19 1.85
N ALA A 72 -7.20 -17.31 1.41
CA ALA A 72 -6.05 -17.33 0.50
C ALA A 72 -6.31 -16.54 -0.80
N GLN A 73 -7.53 -16.67 -1.37
CA GLN A 73 -7.96 -15.92 -2.56
C GLN A 73 -8.04 -14.40 -2.34
N GLY A 74 -8.13 -13.96 -1.08
CA GLY A 74 -8.22 -12.55 -0.72
C GLY A 74 -6.97 -11.77 -1.11
N HIS A 75 -5.79 -12.40 -1.12
CA HIS A 75 -4.53 -11.75 -1.51
C HIS A 75 -4.57 -11.31 -2.97
N ALA A 76 -4.94 -12.22 -3.88
CA ALA A 76 -5.08 -11.93 -5.31
C ALA A 76 -6.15 -10.85 -5.58
N ARG A 77 -7.23 -10.85 -4.80
CA ARG A 77 -8.27 -9.81 -4.90
C ARG A 77 -7.77 -8.44 -4.46
N ILE A 78 -6.99 -8.37 -3.39
CA ILE A 78 -6.40 -7.09 -2.93
C ILE A 78 -5.37 -6.60 -3.96
N ASP A 79 -4.52 -7.49 -4.48
CA ASP A 79 -3.59 -7.15 -5.55
C ASP A 79 -4.31 -6.51 -6.73
N HIS A 80 -5.42 -7.12 -7.16
CA HIS A 80 -6.24 -6.62 -8.26
C HIS A 80 -6.82 -5.23 -7.96
N ILE A 81 -7.49 -5.06 -6.82
CA ILE A 81 -8.09 -3.78 -6.41
C ILE A 81 -7.01 -2.68 -6.33
N LEU A 82 -5.89 -2.94 -5.67
CA LEU A 82 -4.87 -1.91 -5.47
C LEU A 82 -4.10 -1.58 -6.76
N SER A 83 -4.05 -2.51 -7.72
CA SER A 83 -3.42 -2.28 -9.03
C SER A 83 -4.33 -1.61 -10.06
N ASP A 84 -5.65 -1.62 -9.83
CA ASP A 84 -6.63 -1.12 -10.78
C ASP A 84 -7.12 0.29 -10.34
N PRO A 85 -6.74 1.35 -11.06
CA PRO A 85 -7.17 2.72 -10.73
C PRO A 85 -8.69 2.92 -10.88
N THR A 86 -9.39 2.04 -11.60
CA THR A 86 -10.84 2.11 -11.81
C THR A 86 -11.66 1.33 -10.78
N SER A 87 -10.99 0.53 -9.94
CA SER A 87 -11.66 -0.28 -8.91
C SER A 87 -12.20 0.55 -7.73
N LEU A 88 -11.81 1.83 -7.64
CA LEU A 88 -12.33 2.78 -6.67
C LEU A 88 -13.67 3.36 -7.17
N ASP A 89 -14.76 2.82 -6.65
CA ASP A 89 -16.07 3.46 -6.72
C ASP A 89 -16.09 4.72 -5.83
N VAL A 90 -15.56 5.82 -6.37
CA VAL A 90 -15.48 7.12 -5.68
C VAL A 90 -16.85 7.69 -5.31
N SER A 91 -17.96 7.15 -5.86
CA SER A 91 -19.33 7.55 -5.47
C SER A 91 -19.69 7.17 -4.03
N LYS A 92 -18.93 6.26 -3.41
CA LYS A 92 -19.08 5.83 -2.01
C LYS A 92 -18.11 6.52 -1.04
N ILE A 93 -17.12 7.24 -1.57
CA ILE A 93 -16.26 8.09 -0.76
C ILE A 93 -17.04 9.39 -0.59
N GLY A 94 -17.68 9.55 0.57
CA GLY A 94 -18.45 10.75 0.90
C GLY A 94 -17.67 12.03 0.54
N SER A 95 -18.39 13.05 0.11
CA SER A 95 -17.97 14.32 -0.53
C SER A 95 -17.01 15.22 0.28
N GLY A 96 -16.18 14.67 1.15
CA GLY A 96 -15.25 15.39 2.03
C GLY A 96 -13.85 15.61 1.46
N LEU A 97 -13.55 15.11 0.26
CA LEU A 97 -12.30 15.41 -0.46
C LEU A 97 -12.64 16.20 -1.72
N GLY A 98 -12.56 17.53 -1.61
CA GLY A 98 -12.54 18.44 -2.77
C GLY A 98 -11.34 18.17 -3.69
N PRO A 99 -11.26 18.85 -4.85
CA PRO A 99 -10.49 18.41 -6.00
C PRO A 99 -8.99 18.50 -5.73
N ALA A 100 -8.35 17.37 -5.41
CA ALA A 100 -6.90 17.23 -5.44
C ALA A 100 -6.37 16.79 -6.82
N PHE A 101 -7.24 16.79 -7.84
CA PHE A 101 -6.94 16.44 -9.23
C PHE A 101 -7.47 17.51 -10.18
N GLU A 102 -7.01 18.75 -10.01
CA GLU A 102 -6.93 19.67 -11.16
C GLU A 102 -5.48 19.68 -11.63
N LEU A 103 -5.25 19.01 -12.76
CA LEU A 103 -4.07 19.24 -13.58
C LEU A 103 -4.12 20.70 -14.01
N GLY A 104 -3.20 21.53 -13.49
CA GLY A 104 -3.04 22.91 -13.96
C GLY A 104 -2.66 22.92 -15.45
N PRO A 105 -3.10 23.93 -16.23
CA PRO A 105 -2.69 24.05 -17.62
C PRO A 105 -1.23 24.49 -17.72
N GLU A 106 -0.57 24.07 -18.80
CA GLU A 106 0.78 24.47 -19.22
C GLU A 106 0.95 25.98 -19.42
#